data_AF-A0A2J8GCF8-F1
#
_entry.id   AF-A0A2J8GCF8-F1
#
_cell.length_a   1.000
_cell.length_b   1.000
_cell.length_c   1.000
_cell.angle_alpha   90.00
_cell.angle_beta   90.00
_cell.angle_gamma   90.00
#
_symmetry.space_group_name_H-M   'P 1'
#
loop_
_entity.id
_entity.type
_entity.pdbx_description
1 polymer ?
#
loop_
_entity_poly.entity_id
_entity_poly.type
_entity_poly.pdbx_seq_one_letter_code
_entity_poly.pdbx_strand_id
1 'polypeptide(L)'
;MGFFTAARQGRKDDAELGKGLWRRAHDRFHRGLDRYHQVLEGVEDDQLYGELVEIANQLAGLSGRVREICVEAQRRSPSDGLDIPHALSGVHRSLSKAGNSLAATAEAAAMLRLAVGPVPVGAASVWRRAETVVEQVADAERLLTES
;
A
#
# COMPACT_ATOMS: atom_id res chain seq x y z
N MET A 1 7.51 5.62 -22.14
CA MET A 1 6.14 5.67 -22.71
C MET A 1 5.07 5.33 -21.65
N GLY A 2 4.95 6.11 -20.56
CA GLY A 2 4.10 5.76 -19.40
C GLY A 2 3.10 6.83 -18.92
N PHE A 3 3.12 8.04 -19.50
CA PHE A 3 2.27 9.15 -19.03
C PHE A 3 0.79 8.98 -19.39
N PHE A 4 0.48 8.39 -20.55
CA PHE A 4 -0.90 8.21 -21.00
C PHE A 4 -1.66 7.13 -20.21
N THR A 5 -0.97 6.10 -19.74
CA THR A 5 -1.55 5.02 -18.93
C THR A 5 -1.82 5.49 -17.50
N ALA A 6 -0.87 6.20 -16.87
CA ALA A 6 -1.04 6.76 -15.53
C ALA A 6 -2.18 7.81 -15.47
N ALA A 7 -2.24 8.73 -16.45
CA ALA A 7 -3.31 9.72 -16.51
C ALA A 7 -4.69 9.09 -16.78
N ARG A 8 -4.75 8.01 -17.57
CA ARG A 8 -5.99 7.25 -17.78
C ARG A 8 -6.41 6.51 -16.51
N GLN A 9 -5.46 5.93 -15.79
CA GLN A 9 -5.72 5.22 -14.53
C GLN A 9 -6.24 6.19 -13.46
N GLY A 10 -5.60 7.35 -13.29
CA GLY A 10 -6.07 8.38 -12.36
C GLY A 10 -7.49 8.86 -12.66
N ARG A 11 -7.87 9.05 -13.94
CA ARG A 11 -9.25 9.37 -14.32
C ARG A 11 -10.24 8.24 -14.05
N LYS A 12 -9.82 6.99 -14.25
CA LYS A 12 -10.64 5.81 -13.93
C LYS A 12 -10.89 5.73 -12.42
N ASP A 13 -9.85 6.00 -11.62
CA ASP A 13 -9.94 5.99 -10.16
C ASP A 13 -10.79 7.18 -9.65
N ASP A 14 -10.69 8.36 -10.26
CA ASP A 14 -11.61 9.48 -9.99
C ASP A 14 -13.07 9.09 -10.25
N ALA A 15 -13.34 8.38 -11.35
CA ALA A 15 -14.69 7.98 -11.72
C ALA A 15 -15.28 6.88 -10.82
N GLU A 16 -14.47 5.90 -10.40
CA GLU A 16 -14.93 4.74 -9.62
C GLU A 16 -14.87 4.98 -8.10
N LEU A 17 -13.89 5.74 -7.60
CA LEU A 17 -13.68 5.97 -6.17
C LEU A 17 -14.19 7.34 -5.69
N GLY A 18 -14.51 8.26 -6.61
CA GLY A 18 -14.81 9.64 -6.28
C GLY A 18 -13.61 10.34 -5.62
N LYS A 19 -13.91 11.23 -4.66
CA LYS A 19 -12.90 12.07 -3.95
C LYS A 19 -12.93 11.93 -2.42
N GLY A 20 -13.76 11.04 -1.90
CA GLY A 20 -13.97 10.85 -0.47
C GLY A 20 -13.04 9.80 0.15
N LEU A 21 -13.57 9.12 1.17
CA LEU A 21 -12.83 8.25 2.08
C LEU A 21 -12.02 7.15 1.37
N TRP A 22 -12.68 6.39 0.48
CA TRP A 22 -12.08 5.22 -0.17
C TRP A 22 -11.00 5.61 -1.16
N ARG A 23 -11.17 6.73 -1.86
CA ARG A 23 -10.12 7.31 -2.68
C ARG A 23 -8.88 7.64 -1.86
N ARG A 24 -9.04 8.27 -0.69
CA ARG A 24 -7.90 8.62 0.17
C ARG A 24 -7.20 7.40 0.74
N ALA A 25 -7.93 6.32 1.04
CA ALA A 25 -7.34 5.05 1.45
C ALA A 25 -6.49 4.45 0.33
N HIS A 26 -7.02 4.39 -0.89
CA HIS A 26 -6.30 3.97 -2.10
C HIS A 26 -5.02 4.80 -2.33
N ASP A 27 -5.14 6.13 -2.35
CA ASP A 27 -4.01 7.03 -2.61
C ASP A 27 -2.96 7.00 -1.49
N ARG A 28 -3.35 6.72 -0.25
CA ARG A 28 -2.40 6.51 0.85
C ARG A 28 -1.56 5.26 0.62
N PHE A 29 -2.18 4.16 0.21
CA PHE A 29 -1.47 2.93 -0.10
C PHE A 29 -0.49 3.14 -1.27
N HIS A 30 -0.96 3.75 -2.36
CA HIS A 30 -0.10 4.06 -3.52
C HIS A 30 1.08 4.95 -3.17
N ARG A 31 0.88 6.02 -2.39
CA ARG A 31 1.99 6.86 -1.92
C ARG A 31 3.01 6.10 -1.06
N GLY A 32 2.56 5.08 -0.33
CA GLY A 32 3.44 4.17 0.39
C GLY A 32 4.32 3.33 -0.54
N LEU A 33 3.74 2.80 -1.63
CA LEU A 33 4.48 2.08 -2.67
C LEU A 33 5.48 2.98 -3.38
N ASP A 34 5.06 4.18 -3.78
CA ASP A 34 5.94 5.14 -4.45
C ASP A 34 7.15 5.49 -3.57
N ARG A 35 6.93 5.70 -2.27
CA ARG A 35 8.02 5.92 -1.31
C ARG A 35 8.93 4.71 -1.19
N TYR A 36 8.38 3.49 -1.16
CA TYR A 36 9.18 2.27 -1.10
C TYR A 36 10.06 2.14 -2.36
N HIS A 37 9.50 2.36 -3.56
CA HIS A 37 10.27 2.34 -4.80
C HIS A 37 11.35 3.43 -4.83
N GLN A 38 11.05 4.63 -4.35
CA GLN A 38 12.05 5.70 -4.24
C GLN A 38 13.22 5.32 -3.32
N VAL A 39 12.96 4.52 -2.28
CA VAL A 39 14.05 3.99 -1.43
C VAL A 39 14.94 3.03 -2.22
N LEU A 40 14.35 2.13 -3.01
CA LEU A 40 15.09 1.16 -3.84
C LEU A 40 16.03 1.84 -4.83
N GLU A 41 15.61 2.95 -5.44
CA GLU A 41 16.42 3.72 -6.39
C GLU A 41 17.76 4.20 -5.80
N GLY A 42 17.88 4.28 -4.47
CA GLY A 42 19.09 4.70 -3.78
C GLY A 42 19.86 3.58 -3.08
N VAL A 43 19.53 2.31 -3.30
CA VAL A 43 20.27 1.17 -2.73
C VAL A 43 21.40 0.79 -3.66
N GLU A 44 22.64 0.88 -3.17
CA GLU A 44 23.85 0.59 -3.96
C GLU A 44 24.35 -0.85 -3.80
N ASP A 45 24.00 -1.52 -2.69
CA ASP A 45 24.39 -2.91 -2.44
C ASP A 45 23.45 -3.87 -3.21
N ASP A 46 24.01 -4.60 -4.18
CA ASP A 46 23.26 -5.51 -5.06
C ASP A 46 22.50 -6.60 -4.31
N GLN A 47 23.06 -7.12 -3.21
CA GLN A 47 22.42 -8.16 -2.42
C GLN A 47 21.20 -7.58 -1.68
N LEU A 48 21.39 -6.46 -0.97
CA LEU A 48 20.29 -5.77 -0.28
C LEU A 48 19.23 -5.30 -1.27
N TYR A 49 19.63 -4.79 -2.44
CA TYR A 49 18.72 -4.41 -3.52
C TYR A 49 17.87 -5.60 -3.95
N GLY A 50 18.49 -6.75 -4.23
CA GLY A 50 17.77 -7.98 -4.59
C GLY A 50 16.74 -8.39 -3.53
N GLU A 51 17.12 -8.39 -2.25
CA GLU A 51 16.21 -8.72 -1.17
C GLU A 51 15.04 -7.72 -1.05
N LEU A 52 15.29 -6.42 -1.19
CA LEU A 52 14.27 -5.39 -1.09
C LEU A 52 13.34 -5.32 -2.31
N VAL A 53 13.83 -5.72 -3.49
CA VAL A 53 13.03 -5.83 -4.73
C VAL A 53 11.99 -6.94 -4.62
N GLU A 54 12.32 -8.08 -4.01
CA GLU A 54 11.35 -9.15 -3.78
C GLU A 54 10.18 -8.67 -2.89
N ILE A 55 10.50 -7.90 -1.85
CA ILE A 55 9.49 -7.24 -1.01
C ILE A 55 8.68 -6.22 -1.83
N ALA A 56 9.32 -5.44 -2.70
CA ALA A 56 8.65 -4.49 -3.57
C ALA A 56 7.63 -5.17 -4.47
N ASN A 57 8.01 -6.29 -5.10
CA ASN A 57 7.14 -7.08 -5.96
C ASN A 57 5.91 -7.60 -5.21
N GLN A 58 6.11 -8.09 -3.97
CA GLN A 58 5.02 -8.53 -3.13
C GLN A 58 4.06 -7.39 -2.79
N LEU A 59 4.58 -6.24 -2.35
CA LEU A 59 3.79 -5.07 -1.97
C LEU A 59 3.05 -4.46 -3.16
N ALA A 60 3.70 -4.36 -4.32
CA ALA A 60 3.10 -3.89 -5.57
C ALA A 60 1.97 -4.81 -6.04
N GLY A 61 2.10 -6.13 -5.84
CA GLY A 61 1.06 -7.11 -6.10
C GLY A 61 -0.24 -6.88 -5.32
N LEU A 62 -0.20 -6.13 -4.21
CA LEU A 62 -1.39 -5.77 -3.42
C LEU A 62 -2.16 -4.57 -3.99
N SER A 63 -1.57 -3.78 -4.89
CA SER A 63 -2.21 -2.55 -5.41
C SER A 63 -3.57 -2.83 -6.07
N GLY A 64 -3.64 -3.88 -6.90
CA GLY A 64 -4.90 -4.28 -7.56
C GLY A 64 -5.98 -4.67 -6.55
N ARG A 65 -5.60 -5.45 -5.54
CA ARG A 65 -6.49 -5.88 -4.44
C ARG A 65 -7.02 -4.70 -3.64
N VAL A 66 -6.14 -3.79 -3.21
CA VAL A 66 -6.53 -2.57 -2.48
C VAL A 66 -7.49 -1.73 -3.30
N ARG A 67 -7.25 -1.59 -4.60
CA ARG A 67 -8.15 -0.88 -5.51
C ARG A 67 -9.52 -1.53 -5.58
N GLU A 68 -9.60 -2.84 -5.76
CA GLU A 68 -10.86 -3.59 -5.81
C GLU A 68 -11.66 -3.42 -4.52
N ILE A 69 -11.01 -3.53 -3.35
CA ILE A 69 -11.65 -3.30 -2.04
C ILE A 69 -12.23 -1.89 -1.97
N CYS A 70 -11.46 -0.87 -2.34
CA CYS A 70 -11.89 0.53 -2.28
C CYS A 70 -13.06 0.81 -3.25
N VAL A 71 -13.03 0.24 -4.46
CA VAL A 71 -14.11 0.40 -5.46
C VAL A 71 -15.39 -0.26 -4.96
N GLU A 72 -15.29 -1.48 -4.45
CA GLU A 72 -16.45 -2.21 -3.96
C GLU A 72 -17.02 -1.57 -2.68
N ALA A 73 -16.16 -1.08 -1.78
CA ALA A 73 -16.58 -0.32 -0.61
C ALA A 73 -17.29 0.99 -0.99
N GLN A 74 -16.78 1.73 -1.99
CA GLN A 74 -17.45 2.92 -2.52
C GLN A 74 -18.79 2.57 -3.17
N ARG A 75 -18.90 1.42 -3.84
CA ARG A 75 -20.16 0.97 -4.44
C ARG A 75 -21.22 0.62 -3.39
N ARG A 76 -20.83 -0.06 -2.30
CA ARG A 76 -21.74 -0.46 -1.21
C ARG A 76 -22.10 0.69 -0.27
N SER A 77 -21.13 1.57 0.01
CA SER A 77 -21.31 2.72 0.87
C SER A 77 -20.56 3.93 0.31
N PRO A 78 -21.19 4.66 -0.64
CA PRO A 78 -20.61 5.84 -1.24
C PRO A 78 -20.20 6.88 -0.19
N SER A 79 -19.02 7.45 -0.35
CA SER A 79 -18.51 8.52 0.52
C SER A 79 -17.87 9.61 -0.33
N ASP A 80 -18.38 10.84 -0.17
CA ASP A 80 -17.79 12.06 -0.76
C ASP A 80 -16.94 12.84 0.26
N GLY A 81 -17.06 12.47 1.54
CA GLY A 81 -16.42 13.14 2.67
C GLY A 81 -15.40 12.26 3.39
N LEU A 82 -15.24 12.53 4.68
CA LEU A 82 -14.37 11.77 5.58
C LEU A 82 -15.13 10.89 6.57
N ASP A 83 -16.46 10.93 6.52
CA ASP A 83 -17.29 10.17 7.44
C ASP A 83 -17.14 8.69 7.14
N ILE A 84 -16.77 7.93 8.17
CA ILE A 84 -16.55 6.49 8.09
C ILE A 84 -17.92 5.81 8.21
N PRO A 85 -18.39 5.10 7.18
CA PRO A 85 -19.67 4.40 7.25
C PRO A 85 -19.61 3.31 8.31
N HIS A 86 -20.63 3.23 9.18
CA HIS A 86 -20.66 2.26 10.27
C HIS A 86 -20.51 0.81 9.75
N ALA A 87 -21.26 0.47 8.69
CA ALA A 87 -21.27 -0.85 8.06
C ALA A 87 -19.89 -1.28 7.54
N LEU A 88 -19.07 -0.35 7.02
CA LEU A 88 -17.75 -0.66 6.45
C LEU A 88 -16.59 -0.10 7.29
N SER A 89 -16.85 0.22 8.56
CA SER A 89 -15.84 0.80 9.46
C SER A 89 -14.66 -0.14 9.70
N GLY A 90 -14.92 -1.45 9.74
CA GLY A 90 -13.89 -2.49 9.81
C GLY A 90 -12.96 -2.50 8.58
N VAL A 91 -13.55 -2.46 7.38
CA VAL A 91 -12.81 -2.41 6.11
C VAL A 91 -11.91 -1.17 6.07
N HIS A 92 -12.47 0.02 6.35
CA HIS A 92 -11.70 1.26 6.37
C HIS A 92 -10.55 1.22 7.39
N ARG A 93 -10.81 0.69 8.60
CA ARG A 93 -9.79 0.55 9.64
C ARG A 93 -8.65 -0.36 9.16
N SER A 94 -8.96 -1.49 8.53
CA SER A 94 -7.95 -2.41 8.03
C SER A 94 -7.11 -1.79 6.90
N LEU A 95 -7.75 -1.12 5.94
CA LEU A 95 -7.05 -0.36 4.88
C LEU A 95 -6.15 0.75 5.44
N SER A 96 -6.62 1.46 6.47
CA SER A 96 -5.83 2.51 7.13
C SER A 96 -4.59 1.94 7.81
N LYS A 97 -4.72 0.78 8.48
CA LYS A 97 -3.58 0.04 9.04
C LYS A 97 -2.61 -0.38 7.94
N ALA A 98 -3.11 -0.96 6.84
CA ALA A 98 -2.28 -1.39 5.70
C ALA A 98 -1.44 -0.23 5.15
N GLY A 99 -2.05 0.94 4.93
CA GLY A 99 -1.32 2.12 4.47
C GLY A 99 -0.25 2.62 5.44
N ASN A 100 -0.52 2.57 6.75
CA ASN A 100 0.46 2.98 7.78
C ASN A 100 1.60 1.97 7.91
N SER A 101 1.30 0.68 7.92
CA SER A 101 2.29 -0.39 7.96
C SER A 101 3.17 -0.37 6.70
N LEU A 102 2.61 -0.04 5.53
CA LEU A 102 3.38 0.15 4.30
C LEU A 102 4.35 1.33 4.40
N ALA A 103 3.91 2.46 4.95
CA ALA A 103 4.80 3.60 5.20
C ALA A 103 5.94 3.21 6.15
N ALA A 104 5.65 2.50 7.24
CA ALA A 104 6.66 2.00 8.17
C ALA A 104 7.60 0.95 7.54
N THR A 105 7.13 0.20 6.56
CA THR A 105 7.95 -0.74 5.77
C THR A 105 8.94 0.02 4.89
N ALA A 106 8.49 1.08 4.21
CA ALA A 106 9.38 1.96 3.43
C ALA A 106 10.41 2.68 4.30
N GLU A 107 10.02 3.14 5.49
CA GLU A 107 10.94 3.74 6.47
C GLU A 107 12.00 2.74 6.92
N ALA A 108 11.61 1.49 7.22
CA ALA A 108 12.56 0.44 7.59
C ALA A 108 13.55 0.13 6.45
N ALA A 109 13.10 0.08 5.20
CA ALA A 109 13.98 -0.07 4.05
C ALA A 109 14.95 1.11 3.91
N ALA A 110 14.49 2.34 4.15
CA ALA A 110 15.34 3.53 4.12
C ALA A 110 16.41 3.49 5.23
N MET A 111 16.05 3.01 6.41
CA MET A 111 17.02 2.83 7.51
C MET A 111 18.08 1.79 7.18
N LEU A 112 17.73 0.68 6.53
CA LEU A 112 18.71 -0.30 6.08
C LEU A 112 19.67 0.29 5.04
N ARG A 113 19.13 1.06 4.07
CA ARG A 113 19.94 1.76 3.07
C ARG A 113 20.96 2.72 3.70
N LEU A 114 20.57 3.44 4.76
CA LEU A 114 21.43 4.43 5.42
C LEU A 114 22.38 3.82 6.47
N ALA A 115 22.25 2.53 6.80
CA ALA A 115 23.06 1.90 7.82
C ALA A 115 24.54 1.87 7.40
N VAL A 116 25.42 2.31 8.30
CA VAL A 116 26.88 2.27 8.11
C VAL A 116 27.44 1.10 8.91
N GLY A 117 28.11 0.16 8.25
CA GLY A 117 28.66 -1.07 8.85
C GLY A 117 27.83 -2.32 8.51
N PRO A 118 28.31 -3.52 8.89
CA PRO A 118 27.65 -4.78 8.53
C PRO A 118 26.23 -4.82 9.10
N VAL A 119 25.23 -4.81 8.22
CA VAL A 119 23.81 -4.97 8.57
C VAL A 119 23.61 -6.43 8.99
N PRO A 120 23.37 -6.75 10.27
CA PRO A 120 23.53 -8.13 10.75
C PRO A 120 22.48 -9.13 10.25
N VAL A 121 21.44 -8.68 9.52
CA VAL A 121 20.24 -9.49 9.25
C VAL A 121 19.56 -9.25 7.88
N GLY A 122 20.23 -8.59 6.94
CA GLY A 122 19.66 -8.27 5.62
C GLY A 122 18.30 -7.55 5.72
N ALA A 123 17.39 -7.84 4.80
CA ALA A 123 16.05 -7.23 4.73
C ALA A 123 15.01 -7.88 5.69
N ALA A 124 15.40 -8.77 6.60
CA ALA A 124 14.45 -9.53 7.43
C ALA A 124 13.49 -8.66 8.27
N SER A 125 13.95 -7.48 8.72
CA SER A 125 13.12 -6.53 9.47
C SER A 125 12.05 -5.86 8.61
N VAL A 126 12.31 -5.68 7.31
CA VAL A 126 11.40 -5.13 6.30
C VAL A 126 10.40 -6.21 5.89
N TRP A 127 10.86 -7.44 5.68
CA TRP A 127 9.99 -8.59 5.38
C TRP A 127 8.85 -8.75 6.38
N ARG A 128 9.15 -8.78 7.69
CA ARG A 128 8.11 -8.90 8.73
C ARG A 128 7.06 -7.78 8.69
N ARG A 129 7.48 -6.58 8.27
CA ARG A 129 6.56 -5.44 8.13
C ARG A 129 5.71 -5.57 6.87
N ALA A 130 6.30 -6.04 5.78
CA ALA A 130 5.57 -6.35 4.55
C ALA A 130 4.51 -7.44 4.77
N GLU A 131 4.83 -8.49 5.53
CA GLU A 131 3.85 -9.53 5.93
C GLU A 131 2.66 -8.91 6.67
N THR A 132 2.92 -7.98 7.59
CA THR A 132 1.85 -7.26 8.30
C THR A 132 0.95 -6.47 7.33
N VAL A 133 1.51 -5.89 6.26
CA VAL A 133 0.72 -5.20 5.22
C VAL A 133 -0.15 -6.20 4.47
N VAL A 134 0.40 -7.34 4.07
CA VAL A 134 -0.33 -8.41 3.38
C VAL A 134 -1.52 -8.89 4.22
N GLU A 135 -1.29 -9.15 5.51
CA GLU A 135 -2.33 -9.57 6.45
C GLU A 135 -3.46 -8.53 6.55
N GLN A 136 -3.11 -7.25 6.71
CA GLN A 136 -4.10 -6.18 6.83
C GLN A 136 -4.93 -5.96 5.55
N VAL A 137 -4.33 -6.18 4.38
CA VAL A 137 -5.07 -6.17 3.11
C VAL A 137 -6.01 -7.37 3.02
N ALA A 138 -5.53 -8.58 3.37
CA ALA A 138 -6.37 -9.77 3.40
C ALA A 138 -7.53 -9.63 4.42
N ASP A 139 -7.29 -9.01 5.57
CA ASP A 139 -8.33 -8.69 6.56
C ASP A 139 -9.40 -7.75 6.00
N ALA A 140 -8.98 -6.73 5.23
CA ALA A 140 -9.90 -5.79 4.60
C ALA A 140 -10.82 -6.50 3.58
N GLU A 141 -10.30 -7.44 2.79
CA GLU A 141 -11.08 -8.24 1.84
C GLU A 141 -12.08 -9.17 2.54
N ARG A 142 -11.66 -9.85 3.60
CA ARG A 142 -12.55 -10.72 4.38
C ARG A 142 -13.70 -9.92 4.97
N LEU A 143 -13.38 -8.80 5.64
CA LEU A 143 -14.39 -7.90 6.22
C LEU A 143 -15.34 -7.35 5.16
N LEU A 144 -14.84 -7.02 3.96
CA LEU A 144 -15.68 -6.56 2.85
C LEU A 144 -16.61 -7.66 2.36
N THR A 145 -16.19 -8.93 2.39
CA THR A 145 -17.04 -10.05 1.98
C THR A 145 -18.11 -10.36 3.02
N GLU A 146 -17.81 -10.15 4.31
CA GLU A 146 -18.70 -10.41 5.44
C GLU A 146 -19.72 -9.28 5.71
N SER A 147 -19.49 -8.08 5.17
CA SER A 147 -20.31 -6.87 5.38
C SER A 147 -21.36 -6.65 4.28
#